data_AF-A0A517XSQ6-F1
#
_entry.id   AF-A0A517XSQ6-F1
#
_cell.length_a   1.000
_cell.length_b   1.000
_cell.length_c   1.000
_cell.angle_alpha   90.00
_cell.angle_beta   90.00
_cell.angle_gamma   90.00
#
_symmetry.space_group_name_H-M   'P 1'
#
loop_
_entity.id
_entity.type
_entity.pdbx_description
1 polymer ?
#
loop_
_entity_poly.entity_id
_entity_poly.type
_entity_poly.pdbx_seq_one_letter_code
_entity_poly.pdbx_strand_id
1 'polypeptide(L)'
;MFPVILVAALVWPQAIPWRAVGRAEAERDIALGTMKLKIYGHMAGLREVDEVAGRNLRAQLGLELRAVDQCLVPSYLVELTDGYNDRIQEEVEARHGIGAIDEVWANSVRESQPELVAHDWLLRVVTGVGLVILFAFRRVLLPASWSRTVPRATS
;
A
#
# COMPACT_ATOMS: atom_id res chain seq x y z
N MET A 1 -38.66 -53.44 28.07
CA MET A 1 -37.28 -53.20 28.56
C MET A 1 -36.42 -52.92 27.33
N PHE A 2 -36.36 -51.66 26.90
CA PHE A 2 -35.60 -51.21 25.72
C PHE A 2 -34.53 -50.24 26.22
N PRO A 3 -33.23 -50.47 25.97
CA PRO A 3 -32.26 -49.40 26.12
C PRO A 3 -32.41 -48.48 24.91
N VAL A 4 -33.10 -47.35 25.11
CA VAL A 4 -33.00 -46.21 24.21
C VAL A 4 -31.58 -45.69 24.38
N ILE A 5 -30.69 -46.17 23.52
CA ILE A 5 -29.37 -45.59 23.32
C ILE A 5 -29.64 -44.19 22.75
N LEU A 6 -29.55 -43.20 23.62
CA LEU A 6 -29.55 -41.80 23.25
C LEU A 6 -28.24 -41.57 22.51
N VAL A 7 -28.27 -41.76 21.18
CA VAL A 7 -27.21 -41.29 20.29
C VAL A 7 -27.29 -39.76 20.36
N ALA A 8 -26.61 -39.19 21.34
CA ALA A 8 -26.22 -37.79 21.32
C ALA A 8 -25.28 -37.68 20.11
N ALA A 9 -25.88 -37.41 18.94
CA ALA A 9 -25.16 -37.01 17.76
C ALA A 9 -24.22 -35.90 18.22
N LEU A 10 -22.92 -36.19 18.11
CA LEU A 10 -21.84 -35.23 18.12
C LEU A 10 -22.20 -34.14 17.10
N VAL A 11 -22.95 -33.14 17.53
CA VAL A 11 -23.07 -31.87 16.84
C VAL A 11 -21.72 -31.23 17.02
N TRP A 12 -20.77 -31.66 16.18
CA TRP A 12 -19.54 -30.93 15.95
C TRP A 12 -19.98 -29.48 15.70
N PRO A 13 -19.39 -28.48 16.40
CA PRO A 13 -19.72 -27.10 16.10
C PRO A 13 -19.49 -26.90 14.61
N GLN A 14 -20.58 -26.67 13.89
CA GLN A 14 -20.52 -26.25 12.49
C GLN A 14 -19.51 -25.10 12.48
N ALA A 15 -18.44 -25.24 11.69
CA ALA A 15 -17.40 -24.23 11.62
C ALA A 15 -18.07 -22.88 11.41
N ILE A 16 -17.86 -21.95 12.34
CA ILE A 16 -18.50 -20.63 12.28
C ILE A 16 -18.12 -20.02 10.93
N PRO A 17 -19.08 -19.57 10.10
CA PRO A 17 -18.77 -19.01 8.79
C PRO A 17 -18.24 -17.58 8.95
N TRP A 18 -16.98 -17.44 9.38
CA TRP A 18 -16.37 -16.17 9.79
C TRP A 18 -16.45 -15.09 8.72
N ARG A 19 -16.33 -15.46 7.44
CA ARG A 19 -16.52 -14.53 6.32
C ARG A 19 -17.94 -13.92 6.29
N ALA A 20 -18.98 -14.73 6.52
CA ALA A 20 -20.36 -14.25 6.59
C ALA A 20 -20.59 -13.36 7.82
N VAL A 21 -19.95 -13.69 8.95
CA VAL A 21 -19.98 -12.85 10.16
C VAL A 21 -19.35 -11.48 9.89
N GLY A 22 -18.21 -11.44 9.20
CA GLY A 22 -17.55 -10.21 8.76
C GLY A 22 -18.41 -9.36 7.83
N ARG A 23 -19.06 -9.97 6.82
CA ARG A 23 -20.00 -9.28 5.92
C ARG A 23 -21.16 -8.65 6.69
N ALA A 24 -21.77 -9.39 7.61
CA ALA A 24 -22.87 -8.89 8.44
C ALA A 24 -22.43 -7.73 9.35
N GLU A 25 -21.17 -7.72 9.81
CA GLU A 25 -20.61 -6.58 10.53
C GLU A 25 -20.44 -5.35 9.64
N ALA A 26 -19.92 -5.51 8.42
CA ALA A 26 -19.80 -4.43 7.46
C ALA A 26 -21.15 -3.80 7.13
N GLU A 27 -22.21 -4.60 6.94
CA GLU A 27 -23.56 -4.10 6.69
C GLU A 27 -24.09 -3.21 7.83
N ARG A 28 -23.81 -3.59 9.09
CA ARG A 28 -24.16 -2.76 10.26
C ARG A 28 -23.41 -1.43 10.25
N ASP A 29 -22.10 -1.46 10.00
CA ASP A 29 -21.26 -0.27 9.97
C ASP A 29 -21.63 0.67 8.79
N ILE A 30 -22.01 0.11 7.64
CA ILE A 30 -22.52 0.86 6.49
C ILE A 30 -23.82 1.58 6.85
N ALA A 31 -24.77 0.88 7.49
CA ALA A 31 -26.05 1.45 7.91
C ALA A 31 -25.89 2.58 8.95
N LEU A 32 -24.85 2.50 9.79
CA LEU A 32 -24.52 3.53 10.78
C LEU A 32 -23.66 4.67 10.23
N GLY A 33 -23.17 4.56 8.99
CA GLY A 33 -22.24 5.53 8.41
C GLY A 33 -20.84 5.51 9.06
N THR A 34 -20.46 4.41 9.68
CA THR A 34 -19.18 4.22 10.39
C THR A 34 -18.31 3.17 9.69
N MET A 35 -18.19 3.28 8.37
CA MET A 35 -17.43 2.35 7.54
C MET A 35 -15.93 2.39 7.89
N LYS A 36 -15.29 1.22 7.88
CA LYS A 36 -13.85 1.06 8.15
C LYS A 36 -13.18 0.32 7.02
N LEU A 37 -11.88 0.54 6.84
CA LEU A 37 -11.01 -0.37 6.10
C LEU A 37 -10.11 -1.08 7.13
N LYS A 38 -10.30 -2.39 7.28
CA LYS A 38 -9.55 -3.18 8.27
C LYS A 38 -8.25 -3.67 7.67
N ILE A 39 -7.14 -3.43 8.34
CA ILE A 39 -5.82 -3.92 7.92
C ILE A 39 -5.21 -4.80 9.01
N TYR A 40 -4.38 -5.75 8.61
CA TYR A 40 -3.66 -6.64 9.50
C TYR A 40 -2.25 -6.90 8.99
N GLY A 41 -1.40 -7.44 9.87
CA GLY A 41 -0.03 -7.80 9.56
C GLY A 41 0.99 -6.89 10.23
N HIS A 42 2.26 -7.26 10.08
CA HIS A 42 3.33 -6.60 10.80
C HIS A 42 3.35 -5.09 10.50
N MET A 43 3.34 -4.28 11.57
CA MET A 43 3.29 -2.81 11.53
C MET A 43 1.98 -2.19 11.00
N ALA A 44 0.88 -2.96 10.88
CA ALA A 44 -0.41 -2.39 10.49
C ALA A 44 -0.84 -1.26 11.45
N GLY A 45 -1.01 -0.06 10.89
CA GLY A 45 -1.38 1.14 11.64
C GLY A 45 -0.22 1.81 12.36
N LEU A 46 1.02 1.35 12.16
CA LEU A 46 2.23 1.92 12.76
C LEU A 46 3.15 2.57 11.73
N ARG A 47 2.87 2.42 10.43
CA ARG A 47 3.69 3.03 9.37
C ARG A 47 3.17 4.42 9.05
N GLU A 48 4.06 5.33 8.67
CA GLU A 48 3.69 6.67 8.20
C GLU A 48 2.69 6.62 7.04
N VAL A 49 2.85 5.65 6.12
CA VAL A 49 1.88 5.43 5.04
C VAL A 49 0.48 5.11 5.55
N ASP A 50 0.34 4.42 6.68
CA ASP A 50 -0.96 4.09 7.26
C ASP A 50 -1.62 5.34 7.86
N GLU A 51 -0.84 6.25 8.46
CA GLU A 51 -1.37 7.53 8.95
C GLU A 51 -1.86 8.43 7.81
N VAL A 52 -1.06 8.54 6.73
CA VAL A 52 -1.42 9.29 5.53
C VAL A 52 -2.66 8.67 4.87
N ALA A 53 -2.68 7.35 4.69
CA ALA A 53 -3.81 6.63 4.14
C ALA A 53 -5.07 6.80 4.98
N GLY A 54 -4.95 6.70 6.31
CA GLY A 54 -6.08 6.91 7.22
C GLY A 54 -6.71 8.29 7.10
N ARG A 55 -5.90 9.35 6.96
CA ARG A 55 -6.41 10.71 6.69
C ARG A 55 -7.08 10.81 5.33
N ASN A 56 -6.45 10.29 4.28
CA ASN A 56 -6.95 10.39 2.91
C ASN A 56 -8.24 9.58 2.71
N LEU A 57 -8.31 8.36 3.23
CA LEU A 57 -9.51 7.51 3.22
C LEU A 57 -10.69 8.19 3.94
N ARG A 58 -10.44 8.81 5.10
CA ARG A 58 -11.48 9.51 5.85
C ARG A 58 -11.97 10.74 5.10
N ALA A 59 -11.06 11.53 4.55
CA ALA A 59 -11.39 12.79 3.87
C ALA A 59 -12.13 12.55 2.52
N GLN A 60 -11.72 11.53 1.76
CA GLN A 60 -12.20 11.32 0.40
C GLN A 60 -13.36 10.32 0.32
N LEU A 61 -13.35 9.29 1.17
CA LEU A 61 -14.28 8.16 1.10
C LEU A 61 -15.11 7.96 2.38
N GLY A 62 -14.88 8.77 3.43
CA GLY A 62 -15.53 8.60 4.73
C GLY A 62 -15.17 7.28 5.43
N LEU A 63 -14.02 6.67 5.08
CA LEU A 63 -13.54 5.40 5.64
C LEU A 63 -12.52 5.64 6.76
N GLU A 64 -12.71 4.97 7.89
CA GLU A 64 -11.68 4.89 8.94
C GLU A 64 -10.72 3.72 8.68
N LEU A 65 -9.41 3.98 8.62
CA LEU A 65 -8.42 2.90 8.58
C LEU A 65 -8.23 2.31 9.99
N ARG A 66 -8.41 1.00 10.14
CA ARG A 66 -8.35 0.31 11.44
C ARG A 66 -7.43 -0.91 11.39
N ALA A 67 -6.37 -0.90 12.18
CA ALA A 67 -5.58 -2.10 12.43
C ALA A 67 -6.35 -3.07 13.34
N VAL A 68 -6.50 -4.33 12.91
CA VAL A 68 -7.19 -5.37 13.71
C VAL A 68 -6.22 -6.23 14.51
N ASP A 69 -5.03 -6.52 13.96
CA ASP A 69 -3.94 -7.25 14.62
C ASP A 69 -2.62 -7.03 13.86
N GLN A 70 -1.49 -7.14 14.54
CA GLN A 70 -0.15 -6.80 14.02
C GLN A 70 0.78 -8.00 13.87
N CYS A 71 0.80 -8.95 14.82
CA CYS A 71 1.90 -9.94 14.87
C CYS A 71 1.49 -11.35 14.49
N LEU A 72 0.37 -11.85 15.02
CA LEU A 72 -0.07 -13.23 14.83
C LEU A 72 -1.57 -13.24 14.55
N VAL A 73 -1.92 -13.10 13.27
CA VAL A 73 -3.31 -13.05 12.82
C VAL A 73 -3.85 -14.48 12.69
N PRO A 74 -4.78 -14.93 13.55
CA PRO A 74 -5.35 -16.25 13.41
C PRO A 74 -6.24 -16.33 12.16
N SER A 75 -6.37 -17.52 11.56
CA SER A 75 -7.11 -17.70 10.30
C SER A 75 -8.56 -17.22 10.36
N TYR A 76 -9.23 -17.39 11.49
CA TYR A 76 -10.61 -16.89 11.66
C TYR A 76 -10.71 -15.37 11.57
N LEU A 77 -9.67 -14.64 12.02
CA LEU A 77 -9.64 -13.19 11.98
C LEU A 77 -9.37 -12.69 10.55
N VAL A 78 -8.57 -13.44 9.77
CA VAL A 78 -8.40 -13.20 8.34
C VAL A 78 -9.73 -13.36 7.62
N GLU A 79 -10.43 -14.50 7.80
CA GLU A 79 -11.73 -14.74 7.16
C GLU A 79 -12.77 -13.68 7.53
N LEU A 80 -12.83 -13.28 8.80
CA LEU A 80 -13.72 -12.22 9.28
C LEU A 80 -13.36 -10.88 8.64
N THR A 81 -12.07 -10.54 8.57
CA THR A 81 -11.61 -9.27 8.01
C THR A 81 -11.84 -9.20 6.50
N ASP A 82 -11.58 -10.28 5.77
CA ASP A 82 -11.84 -10.37 4.34
C ASP A 82 -13.33 -10.19 4.05
N GLY A 83 -14.19 -10.92 4.78
CA GLY A 83 -15.64 -10.77 4.61
C GLY A 83 -16.11 -9.34 4.87
N TYR A 84 -15.56 -8.68 5.89
CA TYR A 84 -15.85 -7.28 6.16
C TYR A 84 -15.37 -6.36 5.03
N ASN A 85 -14.10 -6.46 4.63
CA ASN A 85 -13.49 -5.60 3.63
C ASN A 85 -14.09 -5.77 2.24
N ASP A 86 -14.44 -6.99 1.81
CA ASP A 86 -15.15 -7.24 0.55
C ASP A 86 -16.42 -6.38 0.45
N ARG A 87 -17.24 -6.42 1.50
CA ARG A 87 -18.53 -5.70 1.51
C ARG A 87 -18.32 -4.19 1.57
N ILE A 88 -17.30 -3.71 2.28
CA ILE A 88 -16.93 -2.29 2.29
C ILE A 88 -16.43 -1.86 0.91
N GLN A 89 -15.61 -2.65 0.24
CA GLN A 89 -15.14 -2.36 -1.11
C GLN A 89 -16.31 -2.26 -2.08
N GLU A 90 -17.23 -3.23 -2.07
CA GLU A 90 -18.47 -3.18 -2.87
C GLU A 90 -19.25 -1.87 -2.64
N GLU A 91 -19.39 -1.43 -1.38
CA GLU A 91 -20.10 -0.18 -1.03
C GLU A 91 -19.39 1.06 -1.57
N VAL A 92 -18.08 1.10 -1.40
CA VAL A 92 -17.25 2.24 -1.78
C VAL A 92 -17.18 2.36 -3.29
N GLU A 93 -17.04 1.24 -3.99
CA GLU A 93 -17.08 1.21 -5.46
C GLU A 93 -18.44 1.66 -6.01
N ALA A 94 -19.54 1.26 -5.36
CA ALA A 94 -20.88 1.72 -5.73
C ALA A 94 -21.07 3.23 -5.54
N ARG A 95 -20.43 3.85 -4.55
CA ARG A 95 -20.56 5.29 -4.23
C ARG A 95 -19.56 6.19 -4.96
N HIS A 96 -18.34 5.70 -5.16
CA HIS A 96 -17.18 6.51 -5.58
C HIS A 96 -16.54 6.03 -6.90
N GLY A 97 -16.94 4.86 -7.42
CA GLY A 97 -16.38 4.27 -8.62
C GLY A 97 -15.40 3.13 -8.34
N ILE A 98 -15.24 2.25 -9.32
CA ILE A 98 -14.37 1.07 -9.25
C ILE A 98 -12.92 1.50 -8.95
N GLY A 99 -12.29 0.84 -7.97
CA GLY A 99 -10.89 1.10 -7.61
C GLY A 99 -10.64 2.35 -6.76
N ALA A 100 -11.68 3.00 -6.23
CA ALA A 100 -11.52 4.22 -5.42
C ALA A 100 -10.61 4.03 -4.19
N ILE A 101 -10.68 2.88 -3.51
CA ILE A 101 -9.80 2.57 -2.36
C ILE A 101 -8.34 2.48 -2.83
N ASP A 102 -8.08 1.77 -3.93
CA ASP A 102 -6.74 1.56 -4.47
C ASP A 102 -6.10 2.88 -4.92
N GLU A 103 -6.88 3.77 -5.53
CA GLU A 103 -6.41 5.08 -5.94
C GLU A 103 -5.98 5.92 -4.73
N VAL A 104 -6.81 5.97 -3.68
CA VAL A 104 -6.50 6.69 -2.43
C VAL A 104 -5.27 6.09 -1.76
N TRP A 105 -5.15 4.76 -1.73
CA TRP A 105 -3.99 4.08 -1.16
C TRP A 105 -2.71 4.40 -1.94
N ALA A 106 -2.75 4.31 -3.28
CA ALA A 106 -1.61 4.63 -4.14
C ALA A 106 -1.16 6.09 -4.01
N ASN A 107 -2.10 7.03 -3.89
CA ASN A 107 -1.80 8.43 -3.59
C ASN A 107 -1.10 8.58 -2.24
N SER A 108 -1.58 7.89 -1.21
CA SER A 108 -1.02 7.94 0.14
C SER A 108 0.39 7.38 0.21
N VAL A 109 0.68 6.31 -0.54
CA VAL A 109 2.04 5.76 -0.71
C VAL A 109 2.98 6.77 -1.37
N ARG A 110 2.51 7.49 -2.42
CA ARG A 110 3.32 8.53 -3.08
C ARG A 110 3.64 9.69 -2.14
N GLU A 111 2.66 10.11 -1.34
CA GLU A 111 2.81 11.21 -0.38
C GLU A 111 3.74 10.85 0.78
N SER A 112 3.70 9.59 1.26
CA SER A 112 4.53 9.13 2.39
C SER A 112 5.98 8.80 2.03
N GLN A 113 6.44 9.07 0.80
CA GLN A 113 7.82 8.80 0.36
C GLN A 113 8.60 10.09 0.04
N PRO A 114 8.78 11.03 1.00
CA PRO A 114 9.44 12.31 0.72
C PRO A 114 10.93 12.17 0.35
N GLU A 115 11.62 11.13 0.84
CA GLU A 115 13.07 11.01 0.69
C GLU A 115 13.54 10.60 -0.72
N LEU A 116 12.75 9.85 -1.49
CA LEU A 116 13.15 9.46 -2.85
C LEU A 116 13.20 10.65 -3.82
N VAL A 117 12.31 11.63 -3.62
CA VAL A 117 12.26 12.83 -4.49
C VAL A 117 13.43 13.76 -4.20
N ALA A 118 13.79 13.93 -2.92
CA ALA A 118 14.92 14.74 -2.52
C ALA A 118 16.25 14.11 -2.96
N HIS A 119 16.41 12.79 -2.83
CA HIS A 119 17.62 12.08 -3.24
C HIS A 119 17.80 12.07 -4.76
N ASP A 120 16.72 11.86 -5.53
CA ASP A 120 16.76 11.91 -7.00
C ASP A 120 17.02 13.33 -7.52
N TRP A 121 16.43 14.35 -6.88
CA TRP A 121 16.75 15.75 -7.19
C TRP A 121 18.22 16.06 -6.90
N LEU A 122 18.75 15.65 -5.75
CA LEU A 122 20.14 15.91 -5.37
C LEU A 122 21.12 15.19 -6.31
N LEU A 123 20.82 13.95 -6.71
CA LEU A 123 21.56 13.21 -7.74
C LEU A 123 21.57 13.93 -9.09
N ARG A 124 20.44 14.47 -9.53
CA ARG A 124 20.34 15.27 -10.77
C ARG A 124 21.14 16.56 -10.70
N VAL A 125 21.12 17.25 -9.56
CA VAL A 125 21.93 18.47 -9.36
C VAL A 125 23.42 18.15 -9.36
N VAL A 126 23.85 17.11 -8.62
CA VAL A 126 25.26 16.71 -8.55
C VAL A 126 25.79 16.24 -9.90
N THR A 127 25.02 15.44 -10.65
CA THR A 127 25.41 15.01 -12.01
C THR A 127 25.44 16.16 -13.00
N GLY A 128 24.46 17.08 -12.94
CA GLY A 128 24.43 18.29 -13.78
C GLY A 128 25.62 19.22 -13.52
N VAL A 129 25.91 19.55 -12.26
CA VAL A 129 27.05 20.40 -11.88
C VAL A 129 28.38 19.70 -12.18
N GLY A 130 28.49 18.40 -11.91
CA GLY A 130 29.68 17.61 -12.22
C GLY A 130 30.03 17.64 -13.71
N LEU A 131 29.04 17.51 -14.60
CA LEU A 131 29.24 17.62 -16.06
C LEU A 131 29.72 19.02 -16.48
N VAL A 132 29.17 20.08 -15.89
CA VAL A 132 29.60 21.46 -16.17
C VAL A 132 31.05 21.69 -15.74
N ILE A 133 31.42 21.23 -14.55
CA ILE A 133 32.79 21.33 -14.04
C ILE A 133 33.74 20.54 -14.94
N LEU A 134 33.38 19.31 -15.33
CA LEU A 134 34.21 18.47 -16.20
C LEU A 134 34.40 19.11 -17.58
N PHE A 135 33.36 19.74 -18.14
CA PHE A 135 33.42 20.44 -19.42
C PHE A 135 34.28 21.71 -19.34
N ALA A 136 34.16 22.48 -18.25
CA ALA A 136 35.00 23.65 -18.00
C ALA A 136 36.48 23.25 -17.82
N PHE A 137 36.76 22.20 -17.03
CA PHE A 137 38.11 21.66 -16.86
C PHE A 137 38.69 21.15 -18.19
N ARG A 138 37.91 20.44 -19.00
CA ARG A 138 38.33 20.01 -20.34
C ARG A 138 38.74 21.21 -21.21
N ARG A 139 37.99 22.31 -21.16
CA ARG A 139 38.27 23.51 -21.95
C ARG A 139 39.50 24.30 -21.46
N VAL A 140 39.77 24.28 -20.16
CA VAL A 140 40.90 24.99 -19.55
C VAL A 140 42.19 24.15 -19.60
N LEU A 141 42.12 22.85 -19.35
CA LEU A 141 43.29 21.97 -19.23
C LEU A 141 43.72 21.30 -20.54
N LEU A 142 42.87 21.23 -21.56
CA LEU A 142 43.30 20.80 -22.91
C LEU A 142 43.48 22.04 -23.79
N PRO A 143 44.67 22.67 -23.80
CA PRO A 143 44.98 23.67 -24.80
C PRO A 143 44.81 23.07 -26.19
N ALA A 144 44.26 23.85 -27.13
CA ALA A 144 43.95 23.47 -28.50
C ALA A 144 45.17 23.03 -29.34
N SER A 145 46.35 22.87 -28.75
CA SER A 145 47.60 22.49 -29.40
C SER A 145 47.75 20.98 -29.62
N TRP A 146 46.90 20.13 -29.04
CA TRP A 146 47.04 18.66 -29.15
C TRP A 146 46.41 18.02 -30.39
N SER A 147 45.80 18.79 -31.31
CA SER A 147 45.13 18.23 -32.50
C SER A 147 45.97 18.28 -33.79
N ARG A 148 47.30 18.44 -33.72
CA ARG A 148 48.15 18.51 -34.93
C ARG A 148 49.41 17.65 -34.83
N THR A 149 49.26 16.34 -34.95
CA THR A 149 50.30 15.46 -35.52
C THR A 149 49.68 14.09 -35.84
N VAL A 150 48.82 14.04 -36.86
CA VAL A 150 48.62 12.78 -37.60
C VAL A 150 49.61 12.82 -38.76
N PRO A 151 50.71 12.04 -38.74
CA PRO A 151 51.61 11.96 -39.87
C PRO A 151 50.85 11.35 -41.07
N ARG A 152 50.81 12.09 -42.18
CA ARG A 152 50.36 11.56 -43.47
C ARG A 152 51.40 10.54 -43.93
N ALA A 153 51.04 9.26 -43.95
CA ALA A 153 51.82 8.25 -44.65
C ALA A 153 51.69 8.51 -46.15
N THR A 154 52.78 8.93 -46.79
CA THR A 154 52.92 8.98 -48.24
C THR A 154 53.57 7.68 -48.72
N SER A 155 52.86 6.96 -49.58
CA SER A 155 53.36 5.90 -50.46
C SER A 155 53.94 6.47 -51.74
#